data_AF-A0A3C1QSV5-F1
#
_entry.id   AF-A0A3C1QSV5-F1
#
_cell.length_a   1.000
_cell.length_b   1.000
_cell.length_c   1.000
_cell.angle_alpha   90.00
_cell.angle_beta   90.00
_cell.angle_gamma   90.00
#
_symmetry.space_group_name_H-M   'P 1'
#
loop_
_entity.id
_entity.type
_entity.pdbx_description
1 polymer ?
#
loop_
_entity_poly.entity_id
_entity_poly.type
_entity_poly.pdbx_seq_one_letter_code
_entity_poly.pdbx_strand_id
1 'polypeptide(L)'
;GKNIVGVVLGCNNYEIIDLGVMVSADKILDTAVEKSVDLIGLSGLITPSLDEMVHVAREMRRRGMSLPLLIGGATTSAKHTAVKIAPMYDRGVIHVLDASRSVGVVEKLINPDSRDGYLAGVRAEQGEIAANYAERKVELAPYAEALSKRFTCDWSSVDLPKPEFLGVRTIEDQSLEELLPYVDWSPFFMAWELHGKYPKILDDEVVGEAARELFDNARTMMRRLIDERLITAKGTFGFWPAASDGDDIVLWSDEGRTREVARLCMLRQQWKRQGQTVFRSLADYVAPIDSGRQDHIGAFVVTTGHGVEELASRYRADKNDYDAIMVQALADRLAEAFAEKLHRDARRAWSYGRDERLSNEELIDEKYRGIRPAPGYPACPDHTEKRKLFDLLSAEGSTGVNLTESYAMWPSAAVAGWYFAHPEARYFAVDRITEDQVESYAQRKGMTVEQIERWLAPNLGYVPK
;
A
#
# COMPACT_ATOMS: atom_id res chain seq x y z
N GLY A 1 -1.56 -3.54 -13.54
CA GLY A 1 -0.17 -4.01 -13.36
C GLY A 1 0.07 -5.31 -14.11
N LYS A 2 0.25 -6.43 -13.41
CA LYS A 2 0.59 -7.75 -13.99
C LYS A 2 -0.20 -8.13 -15.25
N ASN A 3 -1.53 -7.99 -15.20
CA ASN A 3 -2.40 -8.39 -16.32
C ASN A 3 -2.11 -7.57 -17.59
N ILE A 4 -1.80 -6.28 -17.46
CA ILE A 4 -1.45 -5.41 -18.58
C ILE A 4 -0.11 -5.86 -19.20
N VAL A 5 0.88 -6.20 -18.37
CA VAL A 5 2.16 -6.77 -18.85
C VAL A 5 1.90 -8.06 -19.62
N GLY A 6 1.05 -8.95 -19.10
CA GLY A 6 0.67 -10.18 -19.77
C GLY A 6 0.03 -9.96 -21.13
N VAL A 7 -0.95 -9.06 -21.22
CA VAL A 7 -1.61 -8.69 -22.49
C VAL A 7 -0.62 -8.08 -23.48
N VAL A 8 0.19 -7.12 -23.04
CA VAL A 8 1.18 -6.44 -23.91
C VAL A 8 2.21 -7.42 -24.46
N LEU A 9 2.72 -8.34 -23.64
CA LEU A 9 3.64 -9.39 -24.10
C LEU A 9 2.92 -10.39 -25.03
N GLY A 10 1.68 -10.78 -24.73
CA GLY A 10 0.86 -11.62 -25.61
C GLY A 10 0.64 -11.01 -27.00
N CYS A 11 0.41 -9.69 -27.07
CA CYS A 11 0.33 -8.95 -28.34
C CYS A 11 1.63 -8.97 -29.15
N ASN A 12 2.77 -9.24 -28.51
CA ASN A 12 4.07 -9.39 -29.15
C ASN A 12 4.46 -10.87 -29.37
N ASN A 13 3.45 -11.75 -29.43
CA ASN A 13 3.59 -13.17 -29.76
C ASN A 13 4.40 -13.98 -28.72
N TYR A 14 4.42 -13.53 -27.46
CA TYR A 14 4.94 -14.31 -26.34
C TYR A 14 3.83 -15.15 -25.70
N GLU A 15 4.15 -16.40 -25.35
CA GLU A 15 3.27 -17.22 -24.51
C GLU A 15 3.41 -16.79 -23.05
N ILE A 16 2.28 -16.47 -22.41
CA ILE A 16 2.24 -16.04 -21.02
C ILE A 16 1.56 -17.09 -20.16
N ILE A 17 2.30 -17.62 -19.18
CA ILE A 17 1.79 -18.55 -18.17
C ILE A 17 1.55 -17.76 -16.89
N ASP A 18 0.32 -17.25 -16.73
CA ASP A 18 -0.08 -16.51 -15.53
C ASP A 18 -0.46 -17.47 -14.39
N LEU A 19 0.36 -17.52 -13.35
CA LEU A 19 0.12 -18.37 -12.18
C LEU A 19 -0.84 -17.75 -11.16
N GLY A 20 -1.29 -16.51 -11.40
CA GLY A 20 -2.20 -15.77 -10.52
C GLY A 20 -1.47 -14.92 -9.48
N VAL A 21 -2.05 -14.84 -8.28
CA VAL A 21 -1.54 -14.07 -7.14
C VAL A 21 -1.31 -14.98 -5.95
N MET A 22 -0.47 -14.56 -4.99
CA MET A 22 -0.13 -15.36 -3.80
C MET A 22 0.43 -16.75 -4.14
N VAL A 23 1.28 -16.82 -5.17
CA VAL A 23 1.91 -18.06 -5.65
C VAL A 23 3.23 -18.27 -4.90
N SER A 24 3.45 -19.46 -4.36
CA SER A 24 4.70 -19.79 -3.66
C SER A 24 5.90 -19.82 -4.60
N ALA A 25 7.09 -19.53 -4.07
CA ALA A 25 8.35 -19.63 -4.82
C ALA A 25 8.52 -21.03 -5.45
N ASP A 26 8.25 -22.09 -4.69
CA ASP A 26 8.34 -23.45 -5.22
C ASP A 26 7.44 -23.66 -6.43
N LYS A 27 6.17 -23.26 -6.36
CA LYS A 27 5.23 -23.41 -7.49
C LYS A 27 5.67 -22.61 -8.72
N ILE A 28 6.18 -21.39 -8.53
CA ILE A 28 6.72 -20.57 -9.62
C ILE A 28 7.88 -21.29 -10.31
N LEU A 29 8.84 -21.77 -9.53
CA LEU A 29 10.06 -22.37 -10.07
C LEU A 29 9.83 -23.77 -10.63
N ASP A 30 8.97 -24.57 -10.00
CA ASP A 30 8.57 -25.89 -10.49
C ASP A 30 7.85 -25.77 -11.83
N THR A 31 6.93 -24.81 -11.95
CA THR A 31 6.19 -24.58 -13.20
C THR A 31 7.12 -24.03 -14.28
N ALA A 32 8.06 -23.15 -13.93
CA ALA A 32 9.07 -22.66 -14.87
C ALA A 32 9.90 -23.79 -15.50
N VAL A 33 10.27 -24.80 -14.70
CA VAL A 33 10.97 -25.99 -15.19
C VAL A 33 10.03 -26.89 -15.99
N GLU A 34 8.85 -27.21 -15.47
CA GLU A 34 7.86 -28.09 -16.13
C GLU A 34 7.49 -27.56 -17.53
N LYS A 35 7.29 -26.26 -17.65
CA LYS A 35 6.89 -25.58 -18.88
C LYS A 35 8.05 -25.11 -19.73
N SER A 36 9.29 -25.30 -19.28
CA SER A 36 10.51 -24.89 -19.98
C SER A 36 10.45 -23.41 -20.43
N VAL A 37 10.07 -22.52 -19.52
CA VAL A 37 9.92 -21.09 -19.83
C VAL A 37 11.27 -20.42 -20.07
N ASP A 38 11.29 -19.34 -20.84
CA ASP A 38 12.51 -18.58 -21.14
C ASP A 38 12.84 -17.53 -20.07
N LEU A 39 11.82 -16.99 -19.39
CA LEU A 39 11.97 -15.96 -18.35
C LEU A 39 10.95 -16.15 -17.23
N ILE A 40 11.27 -15.65 -16.04
CA ILE A 40 10.34 -15.56 -14.92
C ILE A 40 10.07 -14.10 -14.61
N GLY A 41 8.81 -13.70 -14.47
CA GLY A 41 8.40 -12.36 -14.03
C GLY A 41 7.71 -12.39 -12.67
N LEU A 42 8.13 -11.52 -11.75
CA LEU A 42 7.51 -11.35 -10.43
C LEU A 42 6.85 -9.98 -10.32
N SER A 43 5.64 -9.95 -9.76
CA SER A 43 4.88 -8.72 -9.51
C SER A 43 4.60 -8.55 -8.02
N GLY A 44 4.91 -7.36 -7.47
CA GLY A 44 4.70 -7.03 -6.05
C GLY A 44 3.91 -5.74 -5.86
N LEU A 45 2.96 -5.74 -4.91
CA LEU A 45 2.13 -4.56 -4.59
C LEU A 45 2.47 -3.93 -3.24
N ILE A 46 2.90 -4.74 -2.28
CA ILE A 46 3.17 -4.30 -0.91
C ILE A 46 4.63 -4.55 -0.53
N THR A 47 5.12 -3.89 0.51
CA THR A 47 6.55 -3.99 0.87
C THR A 47 6.99 -5.40 1.26
N PRO A 48 6.16 -6.26 1.90
CA PRO A 48 6.51 -7.66 2.12
C PRO A 48 6.76 -8.46 0.84
N SER A 49 6.18 -8.05 -0.31
CA SER A 49 6.43 -8.72 -1.60
C SER A 49 7.89 -8.62 -2.05
N LEU A 50 8.63 -7.61 -1.58
CA LEU A 50 10.04 -7.44 -1.91
C LEU A 50 10.90 -8.56 -1.31
N ASP A 51 10.61 -8.99 -0.08
CA ASP A 51 11.32 -10.11 0.55
C ASP A 51 11.05 -11.42 -0.17
N GLU A 52 9.82 -11.64 -0.64
CA GLU A 52 9.48 -12.81 -1.46
C GLU A 52 10.26 -12.81 -2.78
N MET A 53 10.45 -11.66 -3.42
CA MET A 53 11.29 -11.56 -4.63
C MET A 53 12.76 -11.87 -4.35
N VAL A 54 13.30 -11.42 -3.21
CA VAL A 54 14.64 -11.79 -2.74
C VAL A 54 14.72 -13.30 -2.50
N HIS A 55 13.70 -13.89 -1.87
CA HIS A 55 13.63 -15.33 -1.62
C HIS A 55 13.61 -16.14 -2.92
N VAL A 56 12.77 -15.77 -3.90
CA VAL A 56 12.74 -16.40 -5.22
C VAL A 56 14.09 -16.32 -5.90
N ALA A 57 14.76 -15.17 -5.89
CA ALA A 57 16.10 -15.03 -6.48
C ALA A 57 17.14 -15.96 -5.83
N ARG A 58 17.15 -16.06 -4.49
CA ARG A 58 18.02 -17.01 -3.76
C ARG A 58 17.71 -18.46 -4.15
N GLU A 59 16.44 -18.78 -4.27
CA GLU A 59 15.98 -20.13 -4.58
C GLU A 59 16.32 -20.53 -6.04
N MET A 60 16.20 -19.60 -6.99
CA MET A 60 16.69 -19.78 -8.36
C MET A 60 18.19 -20.10 -8.38
N ARG A 61 19.01 -19.37 -7.59
CA ARG A 61 20.44 -19.68 -7.45
C ARG A 61 20.66 -21.06 -6.83
N ARG A 62 19.95 -21.39 -5.74
CA ARG A 62 20.05 -22.69 -5.05
C ARG A 62 19.73 -23.86 -5.97
N ARG A 63 18.74 -23.70 -6.85
CA ARG A 63 18.31 -24.68 -7.85
C ARG A 63 19.18 -24.70 -9.11
N GLY A 64 20.18 -23.82 -9.22
CA GLY A 64 21.08 -23.76 -10.38
C GLY A 64 20.41 -23.30 -11.67
N MET A 65 19.33 -22.51 -11.57
CA MET A 65 18.62 -21.99 -12.74
C MET A 65 19.49 -21.00 -13.53
N SER A 66 19.21 -20.88 -14.83
CA SER A 66 19.93 -19.99 -15.76
C SER A 66 19.07 -18.92 -16.42
N LEU A 67 17.76 -18.96 -16.20
CA LEU A 67 16.79 -18.04 -16.83
C LEU A 67 16.87 -16.64 -16.21
N PRO A 68 16.68 -15.55 -16.98
CA PRO A 68 16.57 -14.21 -16.43
C PRO A 68 15.33 -14.04 -15.52
N LEU A 69 15.45 -13.17 -14.53
CA LEU A 69 14.39 -12.80 -13.59
C LEU A 69 13.96 -11.35 -13.80
N LEU A 70 12.69 -11.12 -14.12
CA LEU A 70 12.09 -9.80 -14.25
C LEU A 70 11.36 -9.44 -12.95
N ILE A 71 11.61 -8.22 -12.46
CA ILE A 71 11.03 -7.68 -11.24
C ILE A 71 10.22 -6.43 -11.59
N GLY A 72 8.95 -6.39 -11.18
CA GLY A 72 8.09 -5.22 -11.37
C GLY A 72 6.97 -5.12 -10.33
N GLY A 73 6.22 -4.03 -10.37
CA GLY A 73 5.12 -3.77 -9.45
C GLY A 73 5.30 -2.47 -8.64
N ALA A 74 4.29 -2.12 -7.84
CA ALA A 74 4.20 -0.80 -7.21
C ALA A 74 5.32 -0.53 -6.20
N THR A 75 5.80 -1.56 -5.50
CA THR A 75 6.84 -1.43 -4.47
C THR A 75 8.25 -1.66 -4.99
N THR A 76 8.39 -2.13 -6.24
CA THR A 76 9.71 -2.40 -6.82
C THR A 76 10.38 -1.13 -7.31
N SER A 77 11.71 -1.13 -7.31
CA SER A 77 12.49 -0.05 -7.91
C SER A 77 13.81 -0.59 -8.44
N ALA A 78 14.42 0.14 -9.38
CA ALA A 78 15.76 -0.17 -9.88
C ALA A 78 16.77 -0.22 -8.72
N LYS A 79 16.64 0.70 -7.76
CA LYS A 79 17.47 0.76 -6.56
C LYS A 79 17.33 -0.46 -5.66
N HIS A 80 16.11 -0.83 -5.29
CA HIS A 80 15.89 -2.00 -4.44
C HIS A 80 16.37 -3.28 -5.14
N THR A 81 16.06 -3.41 -6.43
CA THR A 81 16.49 -4.55 -7.25
C THR A 81 18.01 -4.68 -7.27
N ALA A 82 18.74 -3.59 -7.54
CA ALA A 82 20.20 -3.58 -7.57
C ALA A 82 20.84 -3.91 -6.22
N VAL A 83 20.29 -3.40 -5.11
CA VAL A 83 20.89 -3.50 -3.78
C VAL A 83 20.52 -4.79 -3.05
N LYS A 84 19.32 -5.33 -3.26
CA LYS A 84 18.76 -6.42 -2.44
C LYS A 84 18.47 -7.70 -3.21
N ILE A 85 18.02 -7.62 -4.47
CA ILE A 85 17.59 -8.80 -5.24
C ILE A 85 18.71 -9.32 -6.14
N ALA A 86 19.30 -8.46 -6.98
CA ALA A 86 20.35 -8.83 -7.92
C ALA A 86 21.56 -9.54 -7.29
N PRO A 87 22.04 -9.19 -6.08
CA PRO A 87 23.14 -9.91 -5.44
C PRO A 87 22.82 -11.39 -5.13
N MET A 88 21.52 -11.73 -5.02
CA MET A 88 21.07 -13.09 -4.72
C MET A 88 21.05 -14.01 -5.95
N TYR A 89 21.10 -13.47 -7.18
CA TYR A 89 21.03 -14.26 -8.41
C TYR A 89 21.86 -13.65 -9.55
N ASP A 90 22.83 -14.40 -10.07
CA ASP A 90 23.89 -13.91 -10.98
C ASP A 90 23.59 -14.10 -12.48
N ARG A 91 22.42 -14.66 -12.83
CA ARG A 91 22.04 -14.92 -14.23
C ARG A 91 21.15 -13.84 -14.85
N GLY A 92 21.03 -12.70 -14.18
CA GLY A 92 20.29 -11.53 -14.66
C GLY A 92 19.00 -11.30 -13.88
N VAL A 93 18.98 -10.22 -13.11
CA VAL A 93 17.78 -9.71 -12.43
C VAL A 93 17.51 -8.31 -12.97
N ILE A 94 16.36 -8.11 -13.61
CA ILE A 94 16.06 -6.87 -14.33
C ILE A 94 14.80 -6.24 -13.73
N HIS A 95 14.92 -4.98 -13.31
CA HIS A 95 13.76 -4.19 -12.93
C HIS A 95 13.10 -3.62 -14.18
N VAL A 96 11.79 -3.83 -14.34
CA VAL A 96 11.00 -3.28 -15.43
C VAL A 96 9.97 -2.33 -14.85
N LEU A 97 10.01 -1.06 -15.30
CA LEU A 97 9.21 0.01 -14.72
C LEU A 97 7.71 -0.13 -15.03
N ASP A 98 7.38 -0.43 -16.29
CA ASP A 98 6.02 -0.40 -16.83
C ASP A 98 5.85 -1.46 -17.93
N ALA A 99 4.61 -1.70 -18.35
CA ALA A 99 4.31 -2.71 -19.36
C ALA A 99 4.90 -2.38 -20.74
N SER A 100 4.97 -1.10 -21.12
CA SER A 100 5.50 -0.69 -22.42
C SER A 100 6.98 -1.06 -22.60
N ARG A 101 7.76 -0.95 -21.53
CA ARG A 101 9.19 -1.30 -21.53
C ARG A 101 9.44 -2.81 -21.48
N SER A 102 8.46 -3.60 -21.04
CA SER A 102 8.63 -5.05 -20.88
C SER A 102 8.97 -5.75 -22.19
N VAL A 103 8.36 -5.35 -23.31
CA VAL A 103 8.56 -5.95 -24.64
C VAL A 103 10.03 -5.86 -25.06
N GLY A 104 10.59 -4.65 -25.04
CA GLY A 104 11.97 -4.44 -25.47
C GLY A 104 13.00 -5.05 -24.52
N VAL A 105 12.65 -5.26 -23.25
CA VAL A 105 13.48 -6.01 -22.30
C VAL A 105 13.45 -7.51 -22.63
N VAL A 106 12.27 -8.10 -22.81
CA VAL A 106 12.11 -9.52 -23.13
C VAL A 106 12.80 -9.86 -24.45
N GLU A 107 12.60 -9.04 -25.49
CA GLU A 107 13.23 -9.23 -26.82
C GLU A 107 14.76 -9.32 -26.73
N LYS A 108 15.39 -8.44 -25.96
CA LYS A 108 16.84 -8.46 -25.74
C LYS A 108 17.30 -9.69 -24.95
N LEU A 109 16.49 -10.16 -24.00
CA LEU A 109 16.85 -11.27 -23.13
C LEU A 109 16.72 -12.63 -23.82
N ILE A 110 15.79 -12.79 -24.76
CA ILE A 110 15.64 -14.03 -25.53
C ILE A 110 16.57 -14.10 -26.74
N ASN A 111 17.01 -12.97 -27.29
CA ASN A 111 17.87 -12.94 -28.47
C ASN A 111 19.34 -13.25 -28.07
N PRO A 112 19.92 -14.38 -28.53
CA PRO A 112 21.28 -14.80 -28.17
C PRO A 112 22.37 -13.77 -28.50
N ASP A 113 22.20 -12.99 -29.57
CA ASP A 113 23.21 -12.03 -30.03
C ASP A 113 23.26 -10.77 -29.15
N SER A 114 22.14 -10.43 -28.50
CA SER A 114 22.01 -9.21 -27.71
C SER A 114 21.99 -9.44 -26.20
N ARG A 115 21.62 -10.66 -25.76
CA ARG A 115 21.39 -11.02 -24.35
C ARG A 115 22.59 -10.73 -23.47
N ASP A 116 23.75 -11.24 -23.84
CA ASP A 116 24.94 -11.18 -22.97
C ASP A 116 25.44 -9.75 -22.82
N GLY A 117 25.39 -8.96 -23.90
CA GLY A 117 25.72 -7.54 -23.90
C GLY A 117 24.72 -6.72 -23.08
N TYR A 118 23.42 -7.00 -23.22
CA TYR A 118 22.38 -6.33 -22.43
C TYR A 118 22.53 -6.63 -20.93
N LEU A 119 22.72 -7.90 -20.56
CA LEU A 119 22.93 -8.30 -19.16
C LEU A 119 24.23 -7.71 -18.58
N ALA A 120 25.28 -7.55 -19.38
CA ALA A 120 26.49 -6.87 -18.95
C ALA A 120 26.23 -5.39 -18.63
N GLY A 121 25.47 -4.69 -19.47
CA GLY A 121 25.04 -3.31 -19.21
C GLY A 121 24.20 -3.18 -17.95
N VAL A 122 23.21 -4.06 -17.75
CA VAL A 122 22.38 -4.07 -16.53
C VAL A 122 23.24 -4.29 -15.28
N ARG A 123 24.20 -5.22 -15.31
CA ARG A 123 25.10 -5.46 -14.17
C ARG A 123 25.97 -4.24 -13.85
N ALA A 124 26.45 -3.52 -14.87
CA ALA A 124 27.23 -2.31 -14.67
C ALA A 124 26.39 -1.21 -13.99
N GLU A 125 25.19 -0.94 -14.52
CA GLU A 125 24.26 0.03 -13.94
C GLU A 125 23.89 -0.32 -12.49
N GLN A 126 23.59 -1.60 -12.21
CA GLN A 126 23.29 -2.06 -10.86
C GLN A 126 24.49 -1.92 -9.91
N GLY A 127 25.71 -2.17 -10.41
CA GLY A 127 26.94 -1.96 -9.65
C GLY A 127 27.12 -0.50 -9.24
N GLU A 128 26.88 0.45 -10.14
CA GLU A 128 26.93 1.88 -9.85
C GLU A 128 25.85 2.29 -8.82
N ILE A 129 24.62 1.81 -8.99
CA ILE A 129 23.53 2.07 -8.05
C ILE A 129 23.87 1.55 -6.65
N ALA A 130 24.41 0.33 -6.56
CA ALA A 130 24.78 -0.29 -5.29
C ALA A 130 25.95 0.45 -4.62
N ALA A 131 26.96 0.87 -5.37
CA ALA A 131 28.08 1.66 -4.87
C ALA A 131 27.61 3.01 -4.31
N ASN A 132 26.81 3.75 -5.08
CA ASN A 132 26.23 5.03 -4.65
C ASN A 132 25.34 4.88 -3.41
N TYR A 133 24.63 3.76 -3.29
CA TYR A 133 23.83 3.47 -2.10
C TYR A 133 24.70 3.22 -0.87
N ALA A 134 25.80 2.45 -1.01
CA ALA A 134 26.71 2.14 0.07
C ALA A 134 27.46 3.37 0.61
N GLU A 135 27.75 4.36 -0.24
CA GLU A 135 28.38 5.62 0.16
C GLU A 135 27.44 6.56 0.92
N ARG A 136 26.13 6.40 0.79
CA ARG A 136 25.13 7.31 1.35
C ARG A 136 25.00 7.11 2.86
N LYS A 137 25.79 7.84 3.63
CA LYS A 137 25.64 7.95 5.09
C LYS A 137 24.49 8.89 5.43
N VAL A 138 23.39 8.34 5.93
CA VAL A 138 22.34 9.13 6.59
C VAL A 138 22.69 9.23 8.08
N GLU A 139 22.69 10.45 8.62
CA GLU A 139 22.85 10.62 10.06
C GLU A 139 21.49 10.36 10.74
N LEU A 140 21.45 9.35 11.61
CA LEU A 140 20.26 9.00 12.38
C LEU A 140 20.47 9.41 13.84
N ALA A 141 19.44 9.99 14.46
CA ALA A 141 19.39 10.26 15.88
C ALA A 141 19.12 8.96 16.66
N PRO A 142 19.82 8.71 17.79
CA PRO A 142 19.45 7.64 18.72
C PRO A 142 17.99 7.77 19.13
N TYR A 143 17.32 6.65 19.42
CA TYR A 143 15.88 6.64 19.66
C TYR A 143 15.47 7.54 20.84
N ALA A 144 16.27 7.55 21.91
CA ALA A 144 16.07 8.44 23.05
C ALA A 144 16.19 9.94 22.69
N GLU A 145 17.11 10.31 21.78
CA GLU A 145 17.21 11.69 21.29
C GLU A 145 15.96 12.08 20.50
N ALA A 146 15.50 11.20 19.60
CA ALA A 146 14.31 11.43 18.79
C ALA A 146 13.06 11.61 19.67
N LEU A 147 12.91 10.78 20.71
CA LEU A 147 11.84 10.89 21.72
C LEU A 147 11.85 12.24 22.48
N SER A 148 13.05 12.74 22.83
CA SER A 148 13.19 14.03 23.52
C SER A 148 12.77 15.22 22.65
N LYS A 149 12.83 15.04 21.32
CA LYS A 149 12.50 16.03 20.28
C LYS A 149 11.22 15.65 19.53
N ARG A 150 10.27 14.99 20.21
CA ARG A 150 8.96 14.64 19.66
C ARG A 150 8.14 15.87 19.27
N PHE A 151 7.14 15.68 18.42
CA PHE A 151 6.14 16.74 18.23
C PHE A 151 5.35 16.91 19.53
N THR A 152 5.09 18.16 19.90
CA THR A 152 4.24 18.52 21.04
C THR A 152 3.44 19.76 20.67
N CYS A 153 2.27 19.91 21.27
CA CYS A 153 1.44 21.10 21.21
C CYS A 153 1.04 21.52 22.63
N ASP A 154 0.29 22.61 22.76
CA ASP A 154 -0.37 22.96 24.02
C ASP A 154 -1.60 22.06 24.22
N TRP A 155 -1.37 20.90 24.84
CA TRP A 155 -2.43 19.94 25.16
C TRP A 155 -3.52 20.51 26.05
N SER A 156 -3.31 21.63 26.75
CA SER A 156 -4.35 22.23 27.60
C SER A 156 -5.41 22.98 26.79
N SER A 157 -5.06 23.47 25.59
CA SER A 157 -5.92 24.32 24.75
C SER A 157 -6.28 23.70 23.41
N VAL A 158 -5.56 22.67 22.94
CA VAL A 158 -5.90 22.00 21.68
C VAL A 158 -7.34 21.45 21.69
N ASP A 159 -8.04 21.64 20.58
CA ASP A 159 -9.40 21.14 20.40
C ASP A 159 -9.39 19.64 20.15
N LEU A 160 -9.94 18.86 21.09
CA LEU A 160 -10.04 17.39 21.03
C LEU A 160 -11.52 17.01 20.99
N PRO A 161 -12.11 16.88 19.79
CA PRO A 161 -13.53 16.65 19.62
C PRO A 161 -13.89 15.24 20.06
N LYS A 162 -15.07 15.09 20.68
CA LYS A 162 -15.59 13.79 21.08
C LYS A 162 -16.46 13.20 19.97
N PRO A 163 -16.28 11.93 19.59
CA PRO A 163 -17.15 11.28 18.63
C PRO A 163 -18.55 11.03 19.21
N GLU A 164 -19.55 11.09 18.33
CA GLU A 164 -20.97 10.90 18.66
C GLU A 164 -21.29 9.50 19.18
N PHE A 165 -20.41 8.54 18.91
CA PHE A 165 -20.49 7.17 19.40
C PHE A 165 -19.09 6.58 19.63
N LEU A 166 -19.03 5.52 20.42
CA LEU A 166 -17.85 4.68 20.60
C LEU A 166 -18.17 3.25 20.17
N GLY A 167 -17.15 2.49 19.83
CA GLY A 167 -17.28 1.14 19.29
C GLY A 167 -17.49 1.15 17.78
N VAL A 168 -17.99 0.04 17.26
CA VAL A 168 -17.99 -0.28 15.82
C VAL A 168 -19.38 -0.06 15.20
N ARG A 169 -19.39 0.42 13.95
CA ARG A 169 -20.54 0.44 13.05
C ARG A 169 -20.20 -0.24 11.74
N THR A 170 -21.07 -1.13 11.30
CA THR A 170 -20.95 -1.86 10.05
C THR A 170 -21.86 -1.27 8.98
N ILE A 171 -21.38 -1.24 7.75
CA ILE A 171 -22.09 -0.86 6.53
C ILE A 171 -22.12 -2.11 5.65
N GLU A 172 -23.25 -2.83 5.66
CA GLU A 172 -23.37 -4.11 4.95
C GLU A 172 -23.62 -3.96 3.44
N ASP A 173 -24.18 -2.83 3.01
CA ASP A 173 -24.52 -2.55 1.61
C ASP A 173 -24.38 -1.05 1.34
N GLN A 174 -23.17 -0.62 0.95
CA GLN A 174 -22.94 0.75 0.50
C GLN A 174 -23.34 0.87 -0.97
N SER A 175 -24.26 1.79 -1.27
CA SER A 175 -24.61 2.14 -2.65
C SER A 175 -23.38 2.59 -3.42
N LEU A 176 -23.10 1.93 -4.55
CA LEU A 176 -22.02 2.30 -5.46
C LEU A 176 -22.28 3.66 -6.12
N GLU A 177 -23.54 4.00 -6.38
CA GLU A 177 -23.95 5.30 -6.93
C GLU A 177 -23.52 6.45 -6.00
N GLU A 178 -23.64 6.25 -4.69
CA GLU A 178 -23.21 7.24 -3.70
C GLU A 178 -21.69 7.40 -3.61
N LEU A 179 -20.91 6.45 -4.15
CA LEU A 179 -19.44 6.52 -4.19
C LEU A 179 -18.93 7.33 -5.39
N LEU A 180 -19.68 7.39 -6.49
CA LEU A 180 -19.27 8.05 -7.73
C LEU A 180 -18.76 9.50 -7.53
N PRO A 181 -19.38 10.34 -6.68
CA PRO A 181 -18.90 11.71 -6.47
C PRO A 181 -17.52 11.82 -5.80
N TYR A 182 -17.00 10.75 -5.20
CA TYR A 182 -15.72 10.71 -4.47
C TYR A 182 -14.61 10.03 -5.28
N VAL A 183 -14.88 9.60 -6.51
CA VAL A 183 -13.88 8.93 -7.34
C VAL A 183 -12.84 9.93 -7.81
N ASP A 184 -11.56 9.68 -7.48
CA ASP A 184 -10.43 10.23 -8.21
C ASP A 184 -10.12 9.35 -9.42
N TRP A 185 -10.41 9.89 -10.61
CA TRP A 185 -10.19 9.24 -11.89
C TRP A 185 -8.74 9.31 -12.37
N SER A 186 -7.89 10.16 -11.78
CA SER A 186 -6.51 10.30 -12.25
C SER A 186 -5.73 8.98 -12.16
N PRO A 187 -5.79 8.22 -11.05
CA PRO A 187 -5.10 6.94 -10.99
C PRO A 187 -5.79 5.84 -11.81
N PHE A 188 -7.06 6.00 -12.22
CA PHE A 188 -7.68 5.11 -13.21
C PHE A 188 -6.96 5.23 -14.55
N PHE A 189 -6.76 6.44 -15.06
CA PHE A 189 -6.01 6.65 -16.32
C PHE A 189 -4.56 6.18 -16.21
N MET A 190 -3.89 6.45 -15.08
CA MET A 190 -2.53 5.97 -14.84
C MET A 190 -2.44 4.45 -14.86
N ALA A 191 -3.45 3.74 -14.32
CA ALA A 191 -3.49 2.28 -14.38
C ALA A 191 -3.58 1.74 -15.80
N TRP A 192 -4.07 2.53 -16.75
CA TRP A 192 -4.12 2.25 -18.20
C TRP A 192 -2.96 2.90 -18.98
N GLU A 193 -1.88 3.32 -18.30
CA GLU A 193 -0.70 3.97 -18.89
C GLU A 193 -1.02 5.29 -19.64
N LEU A 194 -2.14 5.94 -19.27
CA LEU A 194 -2.49 7.28 -19.75
C LEU A 194 -2.13 8.31 -18.67
N HIS A 195 -1.01 8.99 -18.86
CA HIS A 195 -0.49 9.95 -17.90
C HIS A 195 -1.12 11.33 -18.07
N GLY A 196 -1.86 11.77 -17.06
CA GLY A 196 -2.48 13.09 -17.00
C GLY A 196 -3.42 13.19 -15.80
N LYS A 197 -3.80 14.41 -15.41
CA LYS A 197 -4.76 14.64 -14.32
C LYS A 197 -6.17 14.76 -14.91
N TYR A 198 -7.15 14.06 -14.34
CA TYR A 198 -8.57 14.27 -14.69
C TYR A 198 -9.07 15.62 -14.12
N PRO A 199 -9.95 16.37 -14.82
CA PRO A 199 -10.52 16.08 -16.15
C PRO A 199 -9.63 16.53 -17.32
N LYS A 200 -8.53 17.25 -17.07
CA LYS A 200 -7.67 17.85 -18.13
C LYS A 200 -7.14 16.84 -19.15
N ILE A 201 -6.90 15.60 -18.75
CA ILE A 201 -6.45 14.52 -19.66
C ILE A 201 -7.43 14.26 -20.81
N LEU A 202 -8.72 14.56 -20.64
CA LEU A 202 -9.73 14.36 -21.69
C LEU A 202 -9.57 15.34 -22.87
N ASP A 203 -8.96 16.50 -22.61
CA ASP A 203 -8.70 17.56 -23.58
C ASP A 203 -7.25 17.56 -24.08
N ASP A 204 -6.45 16.54 -23.71
CA ASP A 204 -5.06 16.42 -24.14
C ASP A 204 -4.95 16.20 -25.66
N GLU A 205 -4.03 16.92 -26.32
CA GLU A 205 -3.88 16.89 -27.78
C GLU A 205 -3.39 15.53 -28.33
N VAL A 206 -2.70 14.74 -27.50
CA VAL A 206 -2.09 13.46 -27.91
C VAL A 206 -2.93 12.29 -27.45
N VAL A 207 -3.34 12.29 -26.17
CA VAL A 207 -4.03 11.14 -25.55
C VAL A 207 -5.52 11.37 -25.28
N GLY A 208 -6.04 12.58 -25.50
CA GLY A 208 -7.40 12.96 -25.10
C GLY A 208 -8.51 12.17 -25.80
N GLU A 209 -8.32 11.75 -27.06
CA GLU A 209 -9.27 10.87 -27.75
C GLU A 209 -9.37 9.50 -27.08
N ALA A 210 -8.23 8.83 -26.88
CA ALA A 210 -8.17 7.54 -26.21
C ALA A 210 -8.64 7.62 -24.74
N ALA A 211 -8.34 8.72 -24.04
CA ALA A 211 -8.81 8.96 -22.68
C ALA A 211 -10.33 9.10 -22.62
N ARG A 212 -10.95 9.81 -23.58
CA ARG A 212 -12.42 9.92 -23.66
C ARG A 212 -13.07 8.57 -23.95
N GLU A 213 -12.56 7.81 -24.91
CA GLU A 213 -13.07 6.48 -25.22
C GLU A 213 -12.98 5.53 -24.01
N LEU A 214 -11.80 5.47 -23.38
CA LEU A 214 -11.59 4.66 -22.18
C LEU A 214 -12.56 5.06 -21.05
N PHE A 215 -12.77 6.36 -20.86
CA PHE A 215 -13.69 6.87 -19.84
C PHE A 215 -15.15 6.53 -20.18
N ASP A 216 -15.54 6.56 -21.44
CA ASP A 216 -16.89 6.18 -21.89
C ASP A 216 -17.16 4.69 -21.63
N ASN A 217 -16.19 3.84 -21.92
CA ASN A 217 -16.24 2.41 -21.61
C ASN A 217 -16.30 2.19 -20.09
N ALA A 218 -15.49 2.90 -19.32
CA ALA A 218 -15.50 2.85 -17.86
C ALA A 218 -16.85 3.25 -17.28
N ARG A 219 -17.48 4.32 -17.78
CA ARG A 219 -18.83 4.74 -17.37
C ARG A 219 -19.90 3.71 -17.74
N THR A 220 -19.77 3.07 -18.90
CA THR A 220 -20.70 2.02 -19.33
C THR A 220 -20.59 0.79 -18.44
N MET A 221 -19.37 0.32 -18.17
CA MET A 221 -19.13 -0.78 -17.24
C MET A 221 -19.60 -0.41 -15.82
N MET A 222 -19.32 0.81 -15.35
CA MET A 222 -19.77 1.31 -14.05
C MET A 222 -21.29 1.24 -13.90
N ARG A 223 -22.06 1.75 -14.88
CA ARG A 223 -23.52 1.65 -14.86
C ARG A 223 -23.97 0.19 -14.76
N ARG A 224 -23.36 -0.70 -15.54
CA ARG A 224 -23.67 -2.12 -15.50
C ARG A 224 -23.40 -2.73 -14.12
N LEU A 225 -22.26 -2.43 -13.49
CA LEU A 225 -21.94 -2.89 -12.14
C LEU A 225 -23.01 -2.47 -11.12
N ILE A 226 -23.57 -1.26 -11.28
CA ILE A 226 -24.60 -0.68 -10.41
C ILE A 226 -25.97 -1.29 -10.68
N ASP A 227 -26.43 -1.22 -11.93
CA ASP A 227 -27.78 -1.64 -12.34
C ASP A 227 -28.01 -3.14 -12.15
N GLU A 228 -27.00 -3.96 -12.47
CA GLU A 228 -27.05 -5.42 -12.34
C GLU A 228 -26.54 -5.91 -10.96
N ARG A 229 -26.09 -5.00 -10.07
CA ARG A 229 -25.53 -5.31 -8.73
C ARG A 229 -24.46 -6.40 -8.77
N LEU A 230 -23.52 -6.29 -9.71
CA LEU A 230 -22.51 -7.33 -9.97
C LEU A 230 -21.42 -7.38 -8.90
N ILE A 231 -21.23 -6.31 -8.13
CA ILE A 231 -20.28 -6.23 -7.03
C ILE A 231 -20.94 -5.60 -5.81
N THR A 232 -20.42 -5.89 -4.62
CA THR A 232 -20.97 -5.38 -3.36
C THR A 232 -19.92 -4.57 -2.60
N ALA A 233 -20.31 -3.40 -2.11
CA ALA A 233 -19.48 -2.57 -1.25
C ALA A 233 -19.86 -2.75 0.23
N LYS A 234 -18.87 -3.09 1.05
CA LYS A 234 -19.01 -3.29 2.51
C LYS A 234 -17.97 -2.48 3.26
N GLY A 235 -18.33 -1.99 4.44
CA GLY A 235 -17.43 -1.24 5.28
C GLY A 235 -17.69 -1.45 6.75
N THR A 236 -16.68 -1.17 7.56
CA THR A 236 -16.81 -1.10 9.01
C THR A 236 -15.88 0.00 9.52
N PHE A 237 -16.33 0.75 10.52
CA PHE A 237 -15.51 1.78 11.17
C PHE A 237 -15.91 1.93 12.63
N GLY A 238 -15.03 2.52 13.42
CA GLY A 238 -15.30 2.74 14.83
C GLY A 238 -14.39 3.78 15.47
N PHE A 239 -14.73 4.14 16.71
CA PHE A 239 -13.97 5.07 17.53
C PHE A 239 -13.77 4.52 18.94
N TRP A 240 -12.59 4.78 19.51
CA TRP A 240 -12.23 4.36 20.85
C TRP A 240 -11.59 5.53 21.60
N PRO A 241 -11.87 5.67 22.91
CA PRO A 241 -11.06 6.53 23.76
C PRO A 241 -9.62 6.08 23.69
N ALA A 242 -8.72 7.04 23.51
CA ALA A 242 -7.31 6.78 23.29
C ALA A 242 -6.42 7.81 23.99
N ALA A 243 -5.18 7.42 24.26
CA ALA A 243 -4.13 8.31 24.72
C ALA A 243 -2.78 7.79 24.21
N SER A 244 -1.83 8.70 24.01
CA SER A 244 -0.45 8.29 23.74
C SER A 244 0.27 7.91 25.04
N ASP A 245 1.07 6.85 24.95
CA ASP A 245 1.97 6.36 25.99
C ASP A 245 3.35 6.15 25.36
N GLY A 246 4.18 7.19 25.41
CA GLY A 246 5.42 7.26 24.64
C GLY A 246 5.14 7.28 23.13
N ASP A 247 5.53 6.21 22.45
CA ASP A 247 5.33 6.00 21.01
C ASP A 247 4.19 5.01 20.70
N ASP A 248 3.45 4.59 21.71
CA ASP A 248 2.25 3.77 21.53
C ASP A 248 0.98 4.60 21.72
N ILE A 249 -0.12 4.08 21.19
CA ILE A 249 -1.47 4.61 21.43
C ILE A 249 -2.28 3.53 22.13
N VAL A 250 -2.73 3.81 23.34
CA VAL A 250 -3.55 2.91 24.16
C VAL A 250 -5.01 3.18 23.89
N LEU A 251 -5.80 2.13 23.66
CA LEU A 251 -7.24 2.22 23.39
C LEU A 251 -8.01 1.52 24.49
N TRP A 252 -9.14 2.10 24.89
CA TRP A 252 -10.01 1.54 25.94
C TRP A 252 -11.40 1.16 25.41
N SER A 253 -12.09 0.29 26.14
CA SER A 253 -13.47 -0.13 25.83
C SER A 253 -14.49 1.00 25.94
N ASP A 254 -14.22 1.97 26.81
CA ASP A 254 -15.11 3.06 27.19
C ASP A 254 -14.33 4.23 27.81
N GLU A 255 -15.04 5.33 28.05
CA GLU A 255 -14.48 6.58 28.58
C GLU A 255 -13.94 6.45 30.02
N GLY A 256 -14.30 5.39 30.74
CA GLY A 256 -13.76 5.11 32.07
C GLY A 256 -12.28 4.72 32.02
N ARG A 257 -11.75 4.35 30.86
CA ARG A 257 -10.35 3.98 30.63
C ARG A 257 -9.83 2.90 31.59
N THR A 258 -10.69 1.96 31.97
CA THR A 258 -10.37 0.90 32.94
C THR A 258 -9.87 -0.39 32.28
N ARG A 259 -10.35 -0.70 31.08
CA ARG A 259 -9.99 -1.90 30.32
C ARG A 259 -9.36 -1.51 28.98
N GLU A 260 -8.07 -1.79 28.84
CA GLU A 260 -7.36 -1.69 27.56
C GLU A 260 -7.91 -2.74 26.59
N VAL A 261 -8.27 -2.32 25.37
CA VAL A 261 -8.74 -3.21 24.29
C VAL A 261 -7.67 -3.44 23.23
N ALA A 262 -6.77 -2.48 23.05
CA ALA A 262 -5.63 -2.60 22.17
C ALA A 262 -4.56 -1.56 22.52
N ARG A 263 -3.33 -1.85 22.08
CA ARG A 263 -2.20 -0.91 22.06
C ARG A 263 -1.58 -0.89 20.68
N LEU A 264 -1.63 0.25 20.01
CA LEU A 264 -1.12 0.45 18.66
C LEU A 264 0.33 0.92 18.76
N CYS A 265 1.25 0.23 18.10
CA CYS A 265 2.67 0.52 18.22
C CYS A 265 3.12 1.39 17.05
N MET A 266 3.53 2.63 17.33
CA MET A 266 4.00 3.56 16.31
C MET A 266 5.54 3.61 16.27
N LEU A 267 6.03 3.97 15.08
CA LEU A 267 7.44 4.23 14.81
C LEU A 267 7.68 5.75 14.75
N ARG A 268 8.89 6.14 15.11
CA ARG A 268 9.35 7.53 15.15
C ARG A 268 10.43 7.75 14.11
N GLN A 269 10.38 8.92 13.47
CA GLN A 269 11.46 9.39 12.60
C GLN A 269 12.79 9.44 13.35
N GLN A 270 13.89 9.02 12.71
CA GLN A 270 15.24 9.18 13.27
C GLN A 270 16.21 9.86 12.32
N TRP A 271 15.87 10.06 11.06
CA TRP A 271 16.75 10.75 10.12
C TRP A 271 16.89 12.23 10.48
N LYS A 272 18.12 12.68 10.75
CA LYS A 272 18.47 14.10 10.93
C LYS A 272 18.54 14.80 9.56
N ARG A 273 17.47 15.50 9.20
CA ARG A 273 17.46 16.37 8.01
C ARG A 273 17.92 17.77 8.38
N GLN A 274 18.48 18.50 7.41
CA GLN A 274 18.90 19.89 7.62
C GLN A 274 17.70 20.74 8.06
N GLY A 275 17.85 21.46 9.18
CA GLY A 275 16.79 22.29 9.76
C GLY A 275 15.69 21.52 10.51
N GLN A 276 15.78 20.20 10.63
CA GLN A 276 14.83 19.41 11.39
C GLN A 276 15.08 19.53 12.89
N THR A 277 14.09 20.01 13.61
CA THR A 277 14.10 20.13 15.08
C THR A 277 13.17 19.14 15.76
N VAL A 278 12.28 18.51 15.00
CA VAL A 278 11.23 17.62 15.52
C VAL A 278 11.25 16.28 14.78
N PHE A 279 11.17 15.19 15.54
CA PHE A 279 11.07 13.82 15.05
C PHE A 279 9.67 13.29 15.33
N ARG A 280 8.87 13.07 14.28
CA ARG A 280 7.45 12.72 14.43
C ARG A 280 7.24 11.23 14.61
N SER A 281 6.21 10.92 15.38
CA SER A 281 5.51 9.64 15.46
C SER A 281 4.01 9.92 15.31
N LEU A 282 3.23 8.97 14.80
CA LEU A 282 1.77 9.13 14.74
C LEU A 282 1.17 9.22 16.15
N ALA A 283 1.82 8.63 17.16
CA ALA A 283 1.42 8.75 18.55
C ALA A 283 1.44 10.20 19.06
N ASP A 284 2.27 11.08 18.47
CA ASP A 284 2.36 12.49 18.87
C ASP A 284 1.07 13.28 18.58
N TYR A 285 0.16 12.73 17.77
CA TYR A 285 -1.11 13.34 17.41
C TYR A 285 -2.28 12.89 18.29
N VAL A 286 -2.01 12.18 19.39
CA VAL A 286 -3.01 11.79 20.39
C VAL A 286 -2.56 12.29 21.75
N ALA A 287 -3.48 12.85 22.53
CA ALA A 287 -3.19 13.42 23.83
C ALA A 287 -2.47 12.41 24.75
N PRO A 288 -1.36 12.81 25.40
CA PRO A 288 -0.64 11.96 26.34
C PRO A 288 -1.53 11.47 27.49
N ILE A 289 -1.27 10.26 27.97
CA ILE A 289 -2.03 9.64 29.06
C ILE A 289 -1.99 10.47 30.36
N ASP A 290 -0.92 11.25 30.57
CA ASP A 290 -0.71 12.14 31.72
C ASP A 290 -1.19 13.59 31.48
N SER A 291 -1.70 13.92 30.29
CA SER A 291 -2.19 15.27 29.97
C SER A 291 -3.50 15.65 30.67
N GLY A 292 -4.21 14.67 31.24
CA GLY A 292 -5.55 14.85 31.82
C GLY A 292 -6.65 15.10 30.78
N ARG A 293 -6.33 15.04 29.48
CA ARG A 293 -7.29 15.23 28.39
C ARG A 293 -7.90 13.90 27.93
N GLN A 294 -9.14 13.99 27.45
CA GLN A 294 -9.79 12.90 26.73
C GLN A 294 -9.57 13.11 25.23
N ASP A 295 -9.12 12.05 24.57
CA ASP A 295 -8.87 12.00 23.14
C ASP A 295 -9.32 10.62 22.63
N HIS A 296 -9.37 10.47 21.30
CA HIS A 296 -9.91 9.30 20.63
C HIS A 296 -9.08 8.95 19.40
N ILE A 297 -9.18 7.69 18.97
CA ILE A 297 -8.69 7.25 17.66
C ILE A 297 -9.83 6.54 16.94
N GLY A 298 -9.87 6.64 15.61
CA GLY A 298 -10.75 5.83 14.79
C GLY A 298 -10.01 4.81 13.95
N ALA A 299 -10.76 3.87 13.38
CA ALA A 299 -10.25 2.90 12.42
C ALA A 299 -11.34 2.55 11.39
N PHE A 300 -10.95 2.09 10.21
CA PHE A 300 -11.87 1.62 9.19
C PHE A 300 -11.30 0.47 8.35
N VAL A 301 -12.21 -0.33 7.78
CA VAL A 301 -11.97 -1.22 6.65
C VAL A 301 -13.13 -1.06 5.67
N VAL A 302 -12.84 -0.87 4.39
CA VAL A 302 -13.82 -0.83 3.31
C VAL A 302 -13.40 -1.75 2.18
N THR A 303 -14.37 -2.27 1.44
CA THR A 303 -14.13 -3.04 0.21
C THR A 303 -15.27 -2.86 -0.77
N THR A 304 -14.95 -2.95 -2.05
CA THR A 304 -15.87 -3.09 -3.18
C THR A 304 -15.55 -4.36 -4.00
N GLY A 305 -14.73 -5.25 -3.44
CA GLY A 305 -14.13 -6.37 -4.15
C GLY A 305 -14.97 -7.65 -4.23
N HIS A 306 -16.09 -7.72 -3.50
CA HIS A 306 -16.98 -8.89 -3.58
C HIS A 306 -17.62 -8.98 -4.97
N GLY A 307 -17.47 -10.13 -5.63
CA GLY A 307 -17.94 -10.36 -7.01
C GLY A 307 -16.94 -9.96 -8.10
N VAL A 308 -15.90 -9.19 -7.78
CA VAL A 308 -14.92 -8.68 -8.76
C VAL A 308 -14.13 -9.81 -9.41
N GLU A 309 -13.54 -10.72 -8.63
CA GLU A 309 -12.69 -11.78 -9.20
C GLU A 309 -13.50 -12.80 -10.00
N GLU A 310 -14.75 -13.08 -9.58
CA GLU A 310 -15.66 -13.94 -10.33
C GLU A 310 -16.03 -13.31 -11.68
N LEU A 311 -16.35 -12.01 -11.70
CA LEU A 311 -16.66 -11.30 -12.93
C LEU A 311 -15.44 -11.17 -13.85
N ALA A 312 -14.27 -10.82 -13.30
CA ALA A 312 -13.03 -10.74 -14.06
C ALA A 312 -12.62 -12.10 -14.64
N SER A 313 -12.79 -13.20 -13.88
CA SER A 313 -12.52 -14.56 -14.36
C SER A 313 -13.44 -14.97 -15.50
N ARG A 314 -14.73 -14.60 -15.45
CA ARG A 314 -15.67 -14.81 -16.56
C ARG A 314 -15.22 -14.10 -17.83
N TYR A 315 -14.85 -12.82 -17.73
CA TYR A 315 -14.34 -12.08 -18.89
C TYR A 315 -13.06 -12.69 -19.47
N ARG A 316 -12.12 -13.15 -18.64
CA ARG A 316 -10.92 -13.84 -19.12
C ARG A 316 -11.25 -15.15 -19.83
N ALA A 317 -12.22 -15.92 -19.32
CA ALA A 317 -12.68 -17.16 -19.98
C ALA A 317 -13.28 -16.87 -21.37
N ASP A 318 -13.91 -15.72 -21.53
CA ASP A 318 -14.46 -15.21 -22.80
C ASP A 318 -13.40 -14.49 -23.67
N LYS A 319 -12.11 -14.53 -23.29
CA LYS A 319 -10.99 -13.85 -23.96
C LYS A 319 -11.16 -12.32 -24.04
N ASN A 320 -11.82 -11.75 -23.04
CA ASN A 320 -12.05 -10.32 -22.89
C ASN A 320 -11.21 -9.75 -21.74
N ASP A 321 -9.90 -9.66 -21.97
CA ASP A 321 -8.97 -9.13 -20.96
C ASP A 321 -9.23 -7.65 -20.66
N TYR A 322 -9.77 -6.90 -21.63
CA TYR A 322 -10.12 -5.49 -21.48
C TYR A 322 -11.15 -5.30 -20.36
N ASP A 323 -12.28 -6.00 -20.42
CA ASP A 323 -13.33 -5.87 -19.40
C ASP A 323 -12.91 -6.50 -18.06
N ALA A 324 -12.08 -7.54 -18.08
CA ALA A 324 -11.50 -8.09 -16.86
C ALA A 324 -10.65 -7.04 -16.11
N ILE A 325 -9.78 -6.32 -16.83
CA ILE A 325 -8.97 -5.22 -16.26
C ILE A 325 -9.86 -4.04 -15.87
N MET A 326 -10.86 -3.69 -16.70
CA MET A 326 -11.80 -2.60 -16.44
C MET A 326 -12.52 -2.78 -15.11
N VAL A 327 -13.11 -3.96 -14.86
CA VAL A 327 -13.83 -4.22 -13.61
C VAL A 327 -12.90 -4.16 -12.41
N GLN A 328 -11.69 -4.72 -12.50
CA GLN A 328 -10.71 -4.65 -11.41
C GLN A 328 -10.29 -3.19 -11.12
N ALA A 329 -10.01 -2.40 -12.16
CA ALA A 329 -9.63 -1.00 -12.02
C ALA A 329 -10.76 -0.14 -11.44
N LEU A 330 -12.01 -0.36 -11.89
CA LEU A 330 -13.18 0.34 -11.36
C LEU A 330 -13.47 -0.04 -9.91
N ALA A 331 -13.33 -1.31 -9.55
CA ALA A 331 -13.49 -1.74 -8.16
C ALA A 331 -12.46 -1.04 -7.25
N ASP A 332 -11.19 -0.98 -7.64
CA ASP A 332 -10.15 -0.25 -6.89
C ASP A 332 -10.51 1.24 -6.75
N ARG A 333 -11.01 1.89 -7.80
CA ARG A 333 -11.48 3.29 -7.73
C ARG A 333 -12.63 3.46 -6.74
N LEU A 334 -13.58 2.54 -6.74
CA LEU A 334 -14.71 2.55 -5.80
C LEU A 334 -14.27 2.29 -4.36
N ALA A 335 -13.26 1.44 -4.13
CA ALA A 335 -12.72 1.20 -2.78
C ALA A 335 -12.09 2.46 -2.19
N GLU A 336 -11.30 3.19 -2.99
CA GLU A 336 -10.70 4.48 -2.60
C GLU A 336 -11.78 5.56 -2.40
N ALA A 337 -12.76 5.63 -3.29
CA ALA A 337 -13.91 6.53 -3.15
C ALA A 337 -14.71 6.24 -1.87
N PHE A 338 -14.85 4.97 -1.50
CA PHE A 338 -15.49 4.57 -0.25
C PHE A 338 -14.65 4.98 0.95
N ALA A 339 -13.32 4.84 0.90
CA ALA A 339 -12.45 5.33 1.96
C ALA A 339 -12.58 6.85 2.15
N GLU A 340 -12.67 7.63 1.06
CA GLU A 340 -12.86 9.09 1.11
C GLU A 340 -14.23 9.48 1.68
N LYS A 341 -15.31 8.87 1.15
CA LYS A 341 -16.68 9.09 1.65
C LYS A 341 -16.79 8.72 3.13
N LEU A 342 -16.28 7.56 3.52
CA LEU A 342 -16.34 7.08 4.89
C LEU A 342 -15.49 7.94 5.82
N HIS A 343 -14.34 8.42 5.38
CA HIS A 343 -13.55 9.37 6.16
C HIS A 343 -14.32 10.67 6.39
N ARG A 344 -14.98 11.23 5.38
CA ARG A 344 -15.87 12.40 5.56
C ARG A 344 -17.00 12.10 6.56
N ASP A 345 -17.66 10.97 6.42
CA ASP A 345 -18.75 10.55 7.32
C ASP A 345 -18.23 10.35 8.75
N ALA A 346 -17.00 9.83 8.90
CA ALA A 346 -16.29 9.71 10.17
C ALA A 346 -15.94 11.08 10.77
N ARG A 347 -15.43 12.04 9.98
CA ARG A 347 -15.18 13.42 10.47
C ARG A 347 -16.46 14.09 10.99
N ARG A 348 -17.59 13.85 10.32
CA ARG A 348 -18.91 14.34 10.77
C ARG A 348 -19.37 13.67 12.06
N ALA A 349 -19.29 12.34 12.11
CA ALA A 349 -19.60 11.56 13.31
C ALA A 349 -18.64 11.87 14.48
N TRP A 350 -17.43 12.35 14.17
CA TRP A 350 -16.45 12.83 15.13
C TRP A 350 -16.59 14.34 15.41
N SER A 351 -17.74 14.93 15.08
CA SER A 351 -18.15 16.31 15.36
C SER A 351 -17.34 17.45 14.73
N TYR A 352 -16.07 17.26 14.39
CA TYR A 352 -15.21 18.33 13.86
C TYR A 352 -15.38 18.58 12.35
N GLY A 353 -16.09 17.69 11.64
CA GLY A 353 -16.38 17.81 10.21
C GLY A 353 -17.83 18.16 9.87
N ARG A 354 -18.68 18.53 10.84
CA ARG A 354 -20.14 18.72 10.61
C ARG A 354 -20.47 19.86 9.63
N ASP A 355 -19.72 20.95 9.71
CA ASP A 355 -19.92 22.14 8.86
C ASP A 355 -19.09 22.08 7.56
N GLU A 356 -18.39 20.98 7.31
CA GLU A 356 -17.53 20.81 6.16
C GLU A 356 -18.33 20.74 4.85
N ARG A 357 -17.95 21.60 3.89
CA ARG A 357 -18.50 21.67 2.53
C ARG A 357 -17.38 21.70 1.50
N LEU A 358 -16.60 20.62 1.44
CA LEU A 358 -15.50 20.47 0.47
C LEU A 358 -16.01 19.87 -0.83
N SER A 359 -15.49 20.38 -1.94
CA SER A 359 -15.59 19.75 -3.25
C SER A 359 -14.72 18.48 -3.33
N ASN A 360 -14.95 17.63 -4.34
CA ASN A 360 -14.13 16.42 -4.53
C ASN A 360 -12.65 16.77 -4.77
N GLU A 361 -12.36 17.85 -5.49
CA GLU A 361 -10.98 18.32 -5.71
C GLU A 361 -10.30 18.71 -4.39
N GLU A 362 -11.03 19.37 -3.49
CA GLU A 362 -10.51 19.74 -2.17
C GLU A 362 -10.36 18.52 -1.23
N LEU A 363 -11.18 17.48 -1.39
CA LEU A 363 -10.99 16.20 -0.71
C LEU A 363 -9.72 15.50 -1.18
N ILE A 364 -9.47 15.47 -2.50
CA ILE A 364 -8.25 14.91 -3.11
C ILE A 364 -7.00 15.68 -2.66
N ASP A 365 -7.10 17.02 -2.58
CA ASP A 365 -6.04 17.89 -2.06
C ASP A 365 -5.92 17.86 -0.52
N GLU A 366 -6.69 17.00 0.16
CA GLU A 366 -6.70 16.79 1.61
C GLU A 366 -6.96 18.08 2.43
N LYS A 367 -7.81 18.99 1.94
CA LYS A 367 -8.11 20.28 2.61
C LYS A 367 -9.06 20.18 3.82
N TYR A 368 -9.10 19.02 4.46
CA TYR A 368 -9.83 18.78 5.70
C TYR A 368 -8.87 18.66 6.89
N ARG A 369 -9.44 18.79 8.09
CA ARG A 369 -8.74 18.47 9.33
C ARG A 369 -8.59 16.95 9.51
N GLY A 370 -7.43 16.53 10.02
CA GLY A 370 -7.17 15.14 10.37
C GLY A 370 -6.64 14.31 9.20
N ILE A 371 -6.21 13.08 9.49
CA ILE A 371 -5.60 12.17 8.53
C ILE A 371 -6.13 10.75 8.71
N ARG A 372 -5.96 9.91 7.67
CA ARG A 372 -6.39 8.52 7.64
C ARG A 372 -5.27 7.50 7.33
N PRO A 373 -4.16 7.47 8.09
CA PRO A 373 -2.98 6.69 7.75
C PRO A 373 -3.26 5.18 7.72
N ALA A 374 -2.84 4.54 6.63
CA ALA A 374 -3.04 3.12 6.37
C ALA A 374 -1.74 2.32 6.60
N PRO A 375 -1.75 1.25 7.42
CA PRO A 375 -0.56 0.43 7.64
C PRO A 375 0.08 -0.09 6.33
N GLY A 376 1.36 0.18 6.16
CA GLY A 376 2.14 -0.06 4.94
C GLY A 376 2.53 1.21 4.19
N TYR A 377 1.85 2.33 4.45
CA TYR A 377 2.28 3.64 3.95
C TYR A 377 3.48 4.17 4.74
N PRO A 378 4.26 5.12 4.19
CA PRO A 378 5.47 5.63 4.83
C PRO A 378 5.29 6.20 6.25
N ALA A 379 4.08 6.66 6.61
CA ALA A 379 3.76 7.18 7.94
C ALA A 379 3.60 6.08 9.01
N CYS A 380 3.25 4.87 8.59
CA CYS A 380 3.07 3.69 9.44
C CYS A 380 3.43 2.43 8.64
N PRO A 381 4.73 2.21 8.36
CA PRO A 381 5.17 1.21 7.38
C PRO A 381 4.98 -0.25 7.83
N ASP A 382 4.71 -0.50 9.11
CA ASP A 382 4.50 -1.85 9.63
C ASP A 382 3.13 -2.41 9.19
N HIS A 383 3.18 -3.37 8.26
CA HIS A 383 1.99 -4.06 7.75
C HIS A 383 1.25 -4.89 8.81
N THR A 384 1.95 -5.36 9.86
CA THR A 384 1.38 -6.28 10.85
C THR A 384 0.38 -5.59 11.79
N GLU A 385 0.41 -4.26 11.90
CA GLU A 385 -0.60 -3.49 12.65
C GLU A 385 -2.01 -3.63 12.07
N LYS A 386 -2.16 -4.11 10.81
CA LYS A 386 -3.48 -4.46 10.26
C LYS A 386 -4.19 -5.53 11.08
N ARG A 387 -3.49 -6.46 11.75
CA ARG A 387 -4.16 -7.48 12.59
C ARG A 387 -4.97 -6.83 13.69
N LYS A 388 -4.35 -5.92 14.46
CA LYS A 388 -5.01 -5.18 15.54
C LYS A 388 -6.18 -4.36 15.01
N LEU A 389 -6.01 -3.72 13.86
CA LEU A 389 -7.06 -2.97 13.18
C LEU A 389 -8.27 -3.87 12.84
N PHE A 390 -8.00 -5.03 12.25
CA PHE A 390 -9.03 -6.00 11.86
C PHE A 390 -9.74 -6.60 13.08
N ASP A 391 -9.00 -6.89 14.15
CA ASP A 391 -9.55 -7.41 15.40
C ASP A 391 -10.47 -6.39 16.08
N LEU A 392 -10.03 -5.13 16.21
CA LEU A 392 -10.82 -4.04 16.78
C LEU A 392 -12.16 -3.85 16.05
N LEU A 393 -12.15 -3.97 14.72
CA LEU A 393 -13.32 -3.76 13.88
C LEU A 393 -14.14 -5.03 13.64
N SER A 394 -13.66 -6.20 14.09
CA SER A 394 -14.19 -7.50 13.65
C SER A 394 -14.35 -7.54 12.12
N ALA A 395 -13.33 -7.06 11.40
CA ALA A 395 -13.41 -6.74 9.98
C ALA A 395 -13.69 -7.96 9.09
N GLU A 396 -13.10 -9.12 9.41
CA GLU A 396 -13.31 -10.37 8.66
C GLU A 396 -14.78 -10.79 8.69
N GLY A 397 -15.41 -10.77 9.87
CA GLY A 397 -16.82 -11.13 10.02
C GLY A 397 -17.79 -10.09 9.44
N SER A 398 -17.46 -8.80 9.56
CA SER A 398 -18.37 -7.72 9.15
C SER A 398 -18.29 -7.40 7.65
N THR A 399 -17.10 -7.42 7.08
CA THR A 399 -16.86 -7.03 5.68
C THR A 399 -16.58 -8.23 4.77
N GLY A 400 -16.15 -9.38 5.31
CA GLY A 400 -15.66 -10.50 4.50
C GLY A 400 -14.25 -10.30 3.92
N VAL A 401 -13.56 -9.20 4.27
CA VAL A 401 -12.16 -8.97 3.89
C VAL A 401 -11.25 -9.74 4.85
N ASN A 402 -10.34 -10.54 4.32
CA ASN A 402 -9.36 -11.33 5.09
C ASN A 402 -7.94 -10.78 4.91
N LEU A 403 -7.08 -11.08 5.87
CA LEU A 403 -5.65 -10.82 5.79
C LEU A 403 -4.90 -12.08 5.38
N THR A 404 -4.05 -11.95 4.37
CA THR A 404 -3.09 -12.99 3.98
C THR A 404 -1.93 -13.06 4.99
N GLU A 405 -1.06 -14.06 4.85
CA GLU A 405 0.15 -14.19 5.68
C GLU A 405 1.10 -12.96 5.58
N SER A 406 1.04 -12.24 4.45
CA SER A 406 1.80 -11.01 4.23
C SER A 406 1.04 -9.73 4.62
N TYR A 407 -0.12 -9.85 5.25
CA TYR A 407 -1.03 -8.75 5.58
C TYR A 407 -1.51 -7.94 4.36
N ALA A 408 -1.50 -8.55 3.16
CA ALA A 408 -2.34 -8.10 2.06
C ALA A 408 -3.81 -8.39 2.36
N MET A 409 -4.71 -7.55 1.87
CA MET A 409 -6.16 -7.70 2.05
C MET A 409 -6.78 -8.44 0.87
N TRP A 410 -7.75 -9.31 1.14
CA TRP A 410 -8.53 -10.03 0.12
C TRP A 410 -10.03 -9.98 0.45
N PRO A 411 -10.92 -9.54 -0.47
CA PRO A 411 -10.65 -9.08 -1.84
C PRO A 411 -9.69 -7.88 -1.95
N SER A 412 -8.97 -7.77 -3.07
CA SER A 412 -7.88 -6.79 -3.23
C SER A 412 -8.35 -5.34 -3.31
N ALA A 413 -9.56 -5.10 -3.85
CA ALA A 413 -10.20 -3.79 -3.86
C ALA A 413 -10.72 -3.46 -2.45
N ALA A 414 -9.79 -3.12 -1.56
CA ALA A 414 -10.04 -2.84 -0.15
C ALA A 414 -9.05 -1.80 0.39
N VAL A 415 -9.52 -1.00 1.34
CA VAL A 415 -8.71 0.02 2.03
C VAL A 415 -8.95 -0.10 3.53
N ALA A 416 -7.88 0.00 4.31
CA ALA A 416 -7.95 -0.04 5.76
C ALA A 416 -6.95 0.94 6.38
N GLY A 417 -7.35 1.61 7.45
CA GLY A 417 -6.50 2.57 8.12
C GLY A 417 -7.05 3.09 9.43
N TRP A 418 -6.27 3.96 10.05
CA TRP A 418 -6.62 4.68 11.27
C TRP A 418 -7.25 6.02 10.93
N TYR A 419 -7.89 6.68 11.90
CA TYR A 419 -8.32 8.06 11.81
C TYR A 419 -7.73 8.86 12.97
N PHE A 420 -7.13 10.01 12.66
CA PHE A 420 -6.60 10.97 13.63
C PHE A 420 -7.29 12.32 13.46
N ALA A 421 -7.77 12.88 14.57
CA ALA A 421 -8.52 14.14 14.57
C ALA A 421 -7.66 15.37 14.90
N HIS A 422 -6.40 15.22 15.31
CA HIS A 422 -5.58 16.37 15.71
C HIS A 422 -5.41 17.37 14.55
N PRO A 423 -5.57 18.70 14.78
CA PRO A 423 -5.57 19.70 13.71
C PRO A 423 -4.22 19.81 12.97
N GLU A 424 -3.12 19.51 13.65
CA GLU A 424 -1.77 19.50 13.07
C GLU A 424 -1.32 18.10 12.58
N ALA A 425 -2.22 17.12 12.59
CA ALA A 425 -1.92 15.79 12.06
C ALA A 425 -1.63 15.90 10.56
N ARG A 426 -0.53 15.28 10.12
CA ARG A 426 -0.13 15.25 8.72
C ARG A 426 0.62 13.97 8.41
N TYR A 427 0.61 13.56 7.14
CA TYR A 427 1.46 12.49 6.69
C TYR A 427 2.93 12.91 6.72
N PHE A 428 3.77 11.98 7.17
CA PHE A 428 5.23 12.07 7.12
C PHE A 428 5.78 10.69 6.78
N ALA A 429 7.04 10.60 6.38
CA ALA A 429 7.71 9.32 6.23
C ALA A 429 8.55 9.02 7.47
N VAL A 430 8.39 7.84 8.05
CA VAL A 430 9.27 7.32 9.12
C VAL A 430 10.71 7.16 8.59
N ASP A 431 10.84 6.79 7.32
CA ASP A 431 12.09 6.51 6.61
C ASP A 431 12.97 5.46 7.32
N ARG A 432 14.12 5.88 7.85
CA ARG A 432 15.18 5.01 8.37
C ARG A 432 15.18 5.01 9.89
N ILE A 433 15.17 3.82 10.48
CA ILE A 433 15.23 3.60 11.93
C ILE A 433 16.51 2.84 12.34
N THR A 434 17.01 3.10 13.54
CA THR A 434 18.21 2.48 14.12
C THR A 434 17.88 1.19 14.88
N GLU A 435 18.91 0.41 15.21
CA GLU A 435 18.81 -0.89 15.92
C GLU A 435 18.10 -0.73 17.27
N ASP A 436 18.41 0.31 18.05
CA ASP A 436 17.77 0.59 19.36
C ASP A 436 16.25 0.85 19.27
N GLN A 437 15.76 1.50 18.21
CA GLN A 437 14.30 1.63 18.00
C GLN A 437 13.68 0.28 17.60
N VAL A 438 14.37 -0.53 16.80
CA VAL A 438 13.90 -1.88 16.42
C VAL A 438 13.76 -2.77 17.65
N GLU A 439 14.77 -2.79 18.53
CA GLU A 439 14.75 -3.54 19.79
C GLU A 439 13.59 -3.09 20.70
N SER A 440 13.40 -1.77 20.85
CA SER A 440 12.27 -1.20 21.59
C SER A 440 10.92 -1.57 20.97
N TYR A 441 10.80 -1.53 19.65
CA TYR A 441 9.57 -1.88 18.93
C TYR A 441 9.25 -3.38 19.06
N ALA A 442 10.27 -4.23 18.96
CA ALA A 442 10.15 -5.67 19.16
C ALA A 442 9.61 -6.01 20.56
N GLN A 443 10.17 -5.37 21.60
CA GLN A 443 9.68 -5.50 22.97
C GLN A 443 8.21 -5.07 23.11
N ARG A 444 7.86 -3.87 22.59
CA ARG A 444 6.49 -3.34 22.66
C ARG A 444 5.47 -4.22 21.95
N LYS A 445 5.87 -4.86 20.85
CA LYS A 445 5.00 -5.77 20.09
C LYS A 445 4.98 -7.21 20.61
N GLY A 446 5.88 -7.58 21.51
CA GLY A 446 6.07 -8.97 21.90
C GLY A 446 6.57 -9.85 20.74
N MET A 447 7.36 -9.28 19.84
CA MET A 447 7.96 -9.98 18.70
C MET A 447 9.48 -10.04 18.87
N THR A 448 10.12 -10.96 18.15
CA THR A 448 11.59 -11.01 18.10
C THR A 448 12.15 -9.87 17.23
N VAL A 449 13.41 -9.49 17.48
CA VAL A 449 14.09 -8.45 16.68
C VAL A 449 14.14 -8.86 15.21
N GLU A 450 14.45 -10.12 14.94
CA GLU A 450 14.55 -10.67 13.59
C GLU A 450 13.21 -10.59 12.83
N GLN A 451 12.09 -10.81 13.52
CA GLN A 451 10.77 -10.62 12.93
C GLN A 451 10.51 -9.15 12.58
N ILE A 452 10.86 -8.21 13.47
CA ILE A 452 10.70 -6.78 13.19
C ILE A 452 11.62 -6.34 12.05
N GLU A 453 12.87 -6.78 12.04
CA GLU A 453 13.83 -6.50 10.96
C GLU A 453 13.32 -6.98 9.61
N ARG A 454 12.65 -8.15 9.56
CA ARG A 454 11.98 -8.63 8.34
C ARG A 454 10.87 -7.67 7.91
N TRP A 455 9.89 -7.41 8.77
CA TRP A 455 8.74 -6.57 8.41
C TRP A 455 9.11 -5.12 8.09
N LEU A 456 10.16 -4.61 8.73
CA LEU A 456 10.66 -3.24 8.54
C LEU A 456 11.93 -3.19 7.70
N ALA A 457 12.26 -4.23 6.93
CA ALA A 457 13.45 -4.28 6.08
C ALA A 457 13.63 -3.03 5.19
N PRO A 458 12.56 -2.45 4.59
CA PRO A 458 12.68 -1.22 3.81
C PRO A 458 13.06 0.02 4.64
N ASN A 459 12.81 -0.02 5.95
CA ASN A 459 12.97 1.08 6.90
C ASN A 459 14.23 0.95 7.77
N LEU A 460 14.99 -0.14 7.68
CA LEU A 460 16.22 -0.26 8.47
C LEU A 460 17.28 0.75 7.99
N GLY A 461 17.87 1.44 8.97
CA GLY A 461 19.01 2.34 8.82
C GLY A 461 20.38 1.64 8.95
N TYR A 462 20.35 0.32 9.11
CA TYR A 462 21.51 -0.54 9.30
C TYR A 462 21.32 -1.86 8.55
N VAL A 463 22.33 -2.72 8.55
CA VAL A 463 22.24 -4.08 8.01
C VAL A 463 22.08 -5.04 9.19
N PRO A 464 20.95 -5.79 9.27
CA PRO A 464 20.78 -6.87 10.25
C PRO A 464 21.95 -7.84 10.27
N LYS A 465 22.24 -8.40 11.45
CA LYS A 465 23.38 -9.29 11.67
C LYS A 465 23.15 -10.71 11.15
#